data_AF-A0A523VYX0-F1
#
_entry.id   AF-A0A523VYX0-F1
#
_cell.length_a   1.000
_cell.length_b   1.000
_cell.length_c   1.000
_cell.angle_alpha   90.00
_cell.angle_beta   90.00
_cell.angle_gamma   90.00
#
_symmetry.space_group_name_H-M   'P 1'
#
loop_
_entity.id
_entity.type
_entity.pdbx_description
1 polymer ?
#
loop_
_entity_poly.entity_id
_entity_poly.type
_entity_poly.pdbx_seq_one_letter_code
_entity_poly.pdbx_strand_id
1 'polypeptide(L)'
;MNLLLAITICAGVDLYFLKDSPDLLVRFLPEIQTERVTLYYNFSDTGWGLMPVEKRGQFFDAILRTPDTLNILGIYFMYDNEDIDDNNGELYYYEVKIFPRMLMSCSIAEFEKMVDQAKKKIMSSTHIDEAITLLNYVDRVLTLMPVIKDSPNELKRNTLRIEVEELRSRIGK
;
A
#
# COMPACT_ATOMS: atom_id res chain seq x y z
N MET A 1 14.19 -9.21 -23.85
CA MET A 1 13.74 -8.85 -22.50
C MET A 1 12.95 -7.55 -22.65
N ASN A 2 11.62 -7.65 -22.78
CA ASN A 2 10.77 -6.50 -23.08
C ASN A 2 9.93 -6.21 -21.83
N LEU A 3 10.48 -5.36 -20.97
CA LEU A 3 9.81 -4.80 -19.80
C LEU A 3 8.88 -3.70 -20.30
N LEU A 4 7.58 -3.77 -20.00
CA LEU A 4 6.60 -2.75 -20.39
C LEU A 4 5.95 -2.18 -19.14
N LEU A 5 5.93 -0.84 -19.11
CA LEU A 5 5.51 0.09 -18.07
C LEU A 5 6.41 0.19 -16.82
N ALA A 6 7.30 1.19 -16.87
CA ALA A 6 7.96 1.77 -15.71
C ALA A 6 7.16 3.01 -15.25
N ILE A 7 6.38 2.86 -14.19
CA ILE A 7 5.76 3.92 -13.39
C ILE A 7 5.75 3.27 -11.99
N THR A 8 6.66 3.54 -11.06
CA THR A 8 7.01 4.82 -10.43
C THR A 8 8.38 4.67 -9.75
N ILE A 9 9.38 5.50 -10.11
CA ILE A 9 10.65 5.61 -9.37
C ILE A 9 10.47 6.71 -8.34
N CYS A 10 10.11 6.40 -7.09
CA CYS A 10 10.00 7.45 -6.05
C CYS A 10 10.42 7.05 -4.62
N ALA A 11 10.71 5.78 -4.28
CA ALA A 11 10.90 5.45 -2.86
C ALA A 11 11.78 4.22 -2.56
N GLY A 12 12.88 4.00 -3.30
CA GLY A 12 13.81 2.88 -3.04
C GLY A 12 13.26 1.47 -3.34
N VAL A 13 11.93 1.33 -3.43
CA VAL A 13 11.21 0.09 -3.75
C VAL A 13 10.45 0.26 -5.06
N ASP A 14 10.73 -0.63 -5.99
CA ASP A 14 9.98 -0.77 -7.23
C ASP A 14 9.18 -2.08 -7.22
N LEU A 15 7.95 -2.03 -7.74
CA LEU A 15 7.06 -3.18 -7.82
C LEU A 15 6.53 -3.33 -9.26
N TYR A 16 6.65 -4.53 -9.83
CA TYR A 16 6.28 -4.80 -11.22
C TYR A 16 5.54 -6.12 -11.38
N PHE A 17 4.60 -6.20 -12.33
CA PHE A 17 4.09 -7.49 -12.78
C PHE A 17 5.12 -8.23 -13.63
N LEU A 18 5.27 -9.53 -13.39
CA LEU A 18 6.05 -10.37 -14.29
C LEU A 18 5.33 -10.55 -15.64
N LYS A 19 6.10 -10.59 -16.72
CA LYS A 19 5.57 -10.83 -18.07
C LYS A 19 4.90 -12.22 -18.07
N ASP A 20 3.68 -12.28 -18.59
CA ASP A 20 2.90 -13.51 -18.73
C ASP A 20 2.60 -14.26 -17.39
N SER A 21 2.80 -13.61 -16.23
CA SER A 21 2.49 -14.16 -14.90
C SER A 21 1.70 -13.13 -14.04
N PRO A 22 0.80 -13.56 -13.14
CA PRO A 22 0.17 -12.67 -12.17
C PRO A 22 1.12 -12.24 -11.03
N ASP A 23 2.27 -12.90 -10.90
CA ASP A 23 3.25 -12.68 -9.83
C ASP A 23 3.91 -11.29 -9.93
N LEU A 24 4.38 -10.81 -8.79
CA LEU A 24 5.02 -9.51 -8.65
C LEU A 24 6.52 -9.65 -8.40
N LEU A 25 7.32 -8.87 -9.13
CA LEU A 25 8.72 -8.61 -8.80
C LEU A 25 8.78 -7.41 -7.86
N VAL A 26 9.32 -7.63 -6.66
CA VAL A 26 9.73 -6.58 -5.73
C VAL A 26 11.22 -6.35 -5.94
N ARG A 27 11.61 -5.11 -6.23
CA ARG A 27 13.00 -4.69 -6.32
C ARG A 27 13.24 -3.59 -5.28
N PHE A 28 14.30 -3.73 -4.52
CA PHE A 28 14.65 -2.82 -3.44
C PHE A 28 16.10 -2.37 -3.56
N LEU A 29 16.34 -1.09 -3.31
CA LEU A 29 17.66 -0.49 -3.15
C LEU A 29 17.82 -0.06 -1.70
N PRO A 30 18.63 -0.76 -0.88
CA PRO A 30 18.77 -0.44 0.53
C PRO A 30 19.48 0.90 0.74
N GLU A 31 19.09 1.63 1.79
CA GLU A 31 19.74 2.88 2.18
C GLU A 31 21.10 2.65 2.86
N ILE A 32 21.28 1.47 3.44
CA ILE A 32 22.50 1.05 4.13
C ILE A 32 23.22 -0.07 3.38
N GLN A 33 24.53 -0.19 3.61
CA GLN A 33 25.30 -1.31 3.08
C GLN A 33 24.93 -2.60 3.82
N THR A 34 24.30 -3.53 3.11
CA THR A 34 23.90 -4.85 3.66
C THR A 34 24.12 -5.96 2.63
N GLU A 35 24.27 -7.18 3.14
CA GLU A 35 24.37 -8.41 2.33
C GLU A 35 23.09 -9.26 2.40
N ARG A 36 22.20 -9.02 3.36
CA ARG A 36 20.97 -9.79 3.54
C ARG A 36 19.81 -8.85 3.87
N VAL A 37 18.74 -9.02 3.11
CA VAL A 37 17.48 -8.33 3.34
C VAL A 37 16.38 -9.38 3.43
N THR A 38 15.48 -9.21 4.41
CA THR A 38 14.24 -9.98 4.50
C THR A 38 13.08 -9.08 4.13
N LEU A 39 12.30 -9.48 3.13
CA LEU A 39 11.05 -8.84 2.76
C LEU A 39 9.94 -9.41 3.63
N TYR A 40 9.21 -8.53 4.31
CA TYR A 40 7.94 -8.83 4.94
C TYR A 40 6.81 -8.30 4.07
N TYR A 41 5.76 -9.10 3.89
CA TYR A 41 4.65 -8.74 3.02
C TYR A 41 3.32 -9.23 3.57
N ASN A 42 2.24 -8.53 3.25
CA ASN A 42 0.88 -8.94 3.55
C ASN A 42 -0.05 -8.59 2.39
N PHE A 43 -0.83 -9.59 1.94
CA PHE A 43 -1.86 -9.44 0.93
C PHE A 43 -3.20 -9.17 1.60
N SER A 44 -3.54 -7.90 1.75
CA SER A 44 -4.75 -7.47 2.45
C SER A 44 -4.80 -7.97 3.90
N ASP A 45 -5.68 -8.93 4.21
CA ASP A 45 -5.93 -9.50 5.53
C ASP A 45 -5.42 -10.94 5.69
N THR A 46 -4.61 -11.45 4.76
CA THR A 46 -4.13 -12.86 4.79
C THR A 46 -3.08 -13.15 5.86
N GLY A 47 -2.54 -12.11 6.50
CA GLY A 47 -1.46 -12.21 7.49
C GLY A 47 -0.08 -11.97 6.88
N TRP A 48 0.89 -11.76 7.78
CA TRP A 48 2.26 -11.40 7.40
C TRP A 48 3.08 -12.64 6.99
N GLY A 49 3.53 -12.63 5.74
CA GLY A 49 4.56 -13.52 5.22
C GLY A 49 5.95 -12.86 5.28
N LEU A 50 6.99 -13.68 5.17
CA LEU A 50 8.36 -13.21 5.05
C LEU A 50 9.14 -14.07 4.06
N MET A 51 10.14 -13.49 3.40
CA MET A 51 11.09 -14.22 2.58
C MET A 51 12.43 -13.49 2.45
N PRO A 52 13.55 -14.22 2.31
CA PRO A 52 14.82 -13.59 1.97
C PRO A 52 14.76 -12.99 0.57
N VAL A 53 15.45 -11.87 0.37
CA VAL A 53 15.56 -11.18 -0.92
C VAL A 53 16.94 -11.45 -1.52
N GLU A 54 17.02 -11.74 -2.82
CA GLU A 54 18.28 -12.07 -3.50
C GLU A 54 19.00 -10.82 -3.99
N LYS A 55 20.28 -10.66 -3.61
CA LYS A 55 21.12 -9.57 -4.12
C LYS A 55 21.44 -9.76 -5.60
N ARG A 56 21.17 -8.75 -6.42
CA ARG A 56 21.44 -8.70 -7.86
C ARG A 56 22.10 -7.37 -8.22
N GLY A 57 23.44 -7.38 -8.23
CA GLY A 57 24.23 -6.15 -8.35
C GLY A 57 24.04 -5.27 -7.12
N GLN A 58 23.54 -4.05 -7.31
CA GLN A 58 23.22 -3.11 -6.23
C GLN A 58 21.79 -3.27 -5.67
N PHE A 59 20.93 -4.03 -6.34
CA PHE A 59 19.54 -4.21 -5.97
C PHE A 59 19.31 -5.52 -5.24
N PHE A 60 18.17 -5.62 -4.57
CA PHE A 60 17.63 -6.83 -3.98
C PHE A 60 16.30 -7.16 -4.65
N ASP A 61 16.19 -8.34 -5.25
CA ASP A 61 15.00 -8.78 -5.98
C ASP A 61 14.30 -9.96 -5.27
N ALA A 62 12.97 -9.92 -5.18
CA ALA A 62 12.12 -11.03 -4.73
C ALA A 62 10.90 -11.18 -5.64
N ILE A 63 10.41 -12.42 -5.80
CA ILE A 63 9.20 -12.71 -6.55
C ILE A 63 8.11 -13.14 -5.57
N LEU A 64 7.05 -12.35 -5.49
CA LEU A 64 5.85 -12.64 -4.71
C LEU A 64 4.84 -13.38 -5.57
N ARG A 65 4.44 -14.57 -5.11
CA ARG A 65 3.31 -15.30 -5.69
C ARG A 65 2.01 -14.64 -5.26
N THR A 66 1.28 -14.09 -6.21
CA THR A 66 0.07 -13.30 -5.90
C THR A 66 -1.16 -14.20 -5.82
N PRO A 67 -2.00 -14.04 -4.79
CA PRO A 67 -3.33 -14.65 -4.79
C PRO A 67 -4.26 -13.90 -5.73
N ASP A 68 -5.23 -14.60 -6.33
CA ASP A 68 -6.24 -14.00 -7.22
C ASP A 68 -7.11 -12.93 -6.52
N THR A 69 -7.13 -12.94 -5.19
CA THR A 69 -7.90 -12.03 -4.33
C THR A 69 -7.11 -10.79 -3.89
N LEU A 70 -5.86 -10.64 -4.33
CA LEU A 70 -5.02 -9.51 -3.97
C LEU A 70 -5.69 -8.18 -4.37
N ASN A 71 -5.82 -7.28 -3.38
CA ASN A 71 -6.32 -5.91 -3.59
C ASN A 71 -5.34 -4.89 -3.04
N ILE A 72 -4.85 -5.08 -1.81
CA ILE A 72 -3.85 -4.22 -1.18
C ILE A 72 -2.62 -5.07 -0.82
N LEU A 73 -1.43 -4.57 -1.14
CA LEU A 73 -0.16 -5.13 -0.70
C LEU A 73 0.49 -4.13 0.25
N GLY A 74 0.88 -4.57 1.45
CA GLY A 74 1.79 -3.85 2.32
C GLY A 74 3.11 -4.59 2.43
N ILE A 75 4.22 -3.87 2.29
CA ILE A 75 5.57 -4.44 2.44
C ILE A 75 6.49 -3.56 3.28
N TYR A 76 7.46 -4.19 3.94
CA TYR A 76 8.60 -3.56 4.58
C TYR A 76 9.80 -4.49 4.56
N PHE A 77 10.97 -3.98 4.91
CA PHE A 77 12.23 -4.72 4.85
C PHE A 77 12.91 -4.74 6.20
N MET A 78 13.62 -5.83 6.49
CA MET A 78 14.49 -5.95 7.65
C MET A 78 15.89 -6.30 7.17
N TYR A 79 16.87 -5.54 7.65
CA TYR A 79 18.28 -5.72 7.38
C TYR A 79 18.90 -6.77 8.29
N ASP A 80 20.17 -7.12 8.02
CA ASP A 80 20.94 -8.09 8.81
C ASP A 80 21.27 -7.62 10.23
N ASN A 81 21.28 -6.31 10.47
CA ASN A 81 21.46 -5.71 11.79
C ASN A 81 20.14 -5.50 12.56
N GLU A 82 19.04 -6.09 12.09
CA GLU A 82 17.68 -5.95 12.64
C GLU A 82 17.06 -4.55 12.48
N ASP A 83 17.74 -3.61 11.80
CA ASP A 83 17.12 -2.34 11.41
C ASP A 83 15.99 -2.60 10.39
N ILE A 84 14.93 -1.81 10.51
CA ILE A 84 13.73 -1.91 9.70
C ILE A 84 13.67 -0.74 8.73
N ASP A 85 13.44 -1.04 7.47
CA ASP A 85 12.99 -0.07 6.48
C ASP A 85 11.49 -0.26 6.24
N ASP A 86 10.72 0.53 7.00
CA ASP A 86 9.28 0.61 6.92
C ASP A 86 8.81 1.97 6.39
N ASN A 87 9.66 2.68 5.64
CA ASN A 87 9.37 4.01 5.11
C ASN A 87 8.85 4.98 6.21
N ASN A 88 9.67 5.16 7.25
CA ASN A 88 9.42 6.06 8.38
C ASN A 88 8.15 5.73 9.18
N GLY A 89 7.92 4.44 9.42
CA GLY A 89 6.73 3.93 10.10
C GLY A 89 5.52 3.73 9.18
N GLU A 90 5.63 4.08 7.89
CA GLU A 90 4.60 3.87 6.86
C GLU A 90 5.02 2.88 5.80
N LEU A 91 4.65 1.60 6.03
CA LEU A 91 4.80 0.51 5.09
C LEU A 91 4.56 0.95 3.65
N TYR A 92 5.28 0.37 2.71
CA TYR A 92 5.03 0.60 1.30
C TYR A 92 3.71 -0.08 0.91
N TYR A 93 2.70 0.72 0.61
CA TYR A 93 1.39 0.23 0.20
C TYR A 93 1.16 0.36 -1.30
N TYR A 94 0.51 -0.66 -1.86
CA TYR A 94 0.11 -0.69 -3.26
C TYR A 94 -1.31 -1.23 -3.38
N GLU A 95 -2.18 -0.53 -4.11
CA GLU A 95 -3.38 -1.13 -4.68
C GLU A 95 -2.98 -1.93 -5.92
N VAL A 96 -3.36 -3.19 -5.95
CA VAL A 96 -3.01 -4.14 -7.00
C VAL A 96 -4.28 -4.73 -7.59
N LYS A 97 -4.39 -4.72 -8.92
CA LYS A 97 -5.41 -5.48 -9.66
C LYS A 97 -4.72 -6.36 -10.67
N ILE A 98 -5.07 -7.65 -10.69
CA ILE A 98 -4.50 -8.62 -11.63
C ILE A 98 -5.14 -8.46 -13.03
N PHE A 99 -6.42 -8.08 -13.10
CA PHE A 99 -7.14 -7.91 -14.36
C PHE A 99 -8.17 -6.75 -14.33
N PRO A 100 -8.02 -5.71 -15.17
CA PRO A 100 -6.81 -5.37 -15.91
C PRO A 100 -5.63 -5.12 -14.94
N ARG A 101 -4.41 -5.42 -15.40
CA ARG A 101 -3.20 -5.24 -14.58
C ARG A 101 -3.06 -3.77 -14.18
N MET A 102 -3.10 -3.51 -12.89
CA MET A 102 -2.94 -2.18 -12.29
C MET A 102 -2.11 -2.29 -11.03
N LEU A 103 -1.18 -1.36 -10.87
CA LEU A 103 -0.36 -1.22 -9.68
C LEU A 103 -0.28 0.27 -9.39
N MET A 104 -0.72 0.65 -8.20
CA MET A 104 -0.79 2.05 -7.79
C MET A 104 -0.28 2.16 -6.36
N SER A 105 0.80 2.89 -6.15
CA SER A 105 1.26 3.22 -4.81
C SER A 105 0.20 4.06 -4.08
N CYS A 106 0.04 3.84 -2.79
CA CYS A 106 -0.86 4.64 -1.96
C CYS A 106 -0.29 4.86 -0.56
N SER A 107 -0.87 5.82 0.16
CA SER A 107 -0.48 6.19 1.53
C SER A 107 -1.69 6.62 2.35
N ILE A 108 -1.60 6.50 3.67
CA ILE A 108 -2.60 7.02 4.60
C ILE A 108 -2.77 8.53 4.41
N ALA A 109 -1.67 9.26 4.17
CA ALA A 109 -1.69 10.70 3.91
C ALA A 109 -2.49 11.08 2.65
N GLU A 110 -2.49 10.25 1.61
CA GLU A 110 -3.36 10.46 0.44
C GLU A 110 -4.83 10.21 0.78
N PHE A 111 -5.13 9.19 1.57
CA PHE A 111 -6.51 8.93 2.03
C PHE A 111 -7.05 10.06 2.92
N GLU A 112 -6.23 10.64 3.79
CA GLU A 112 -6.59 11.84 4.58
C GLU A 112 -7.02 12.99 3.67
N LYS A 113 -6.25 13.26 2.61
CA LYS A 113 -6.61 14.30 1.62
C LYS A 113 -7.93 14.01 0.91
N MET A 114 -8.23 12.74 0.61
CA MET A 114 -9.50 12.34 -0.01
C MET A 114 -10.68 12.54 0.96
N VAL A 115 -10.49 12.23 2.24
CA VAL A 115 -11.49 12.47 3.29
C VAL A 115 -11.75 13.97 3.47
N ASP A 116 -10.70 14.79 3.48
CA ASP A 116 -10.82 16.26 3.52
C ASP A 116 -11.59 16.82 2.32
N GLN A 117 -11.38 16.28 1.12
CA GLN A 117 -12.13 16.66 -0.07
C GLN A 117 -13.61 16.28 0.06
N ALA A 118 -13.91 15.07 0.53
CA ALA A 118 -15.27 14.62 0.76
C ALA A 118 -15.98 15.50 1.82
N LYS A 119 -15.29 15.82 2.91
CA LYS A 119 -15.77 16.71 3.96
C LYS A 119 -16.15 18.10 3.43
N LYS A 120 -15.30 18.71 2.60
CA LYS A 120 -15.60 20.01 1.96
C LYS A 120 -16.84 19.94 1.06
N LYS A 121 -16.99 18.87 0.28
CA LYS A 121 -18.16 18.63 -0.58
C LYS A 121 -19.45 18.48 0.24
N ILE A 122 -19.40 17.70 1.32
CA ILE A 122 -20.53 17.51 2.26
C ILE A 122 -20.93 18.84 2.90
N MET A 123 -19.97 19.57 3.48
CA MET A 123 -20.24 20.84 4.18
C MET A 123 -20.80 21.93 3.27
N SER A 124 -20.41 21.93 2.00
CA SER A 124 -20.89 22.90 0.99
C SER A 124 -22.16 22.45 0.27
N SER A 125 -22.66 21.23 0.54
CA SER A 125 -23.77 20.62 -0.19
C SER A 125 -23.55 20.55 -1.71
N THR A 126 -22.31 20.42 -2.16
CA THR A 126 -21.94 20.34 -3.58
C THR A 126 -21.35 18.98 -3.91
N HIS A 127 -21.76 18.40 -5.04
CA HIS A 127 -21.24 17.11 -5.53
C HIS A 127 -21.27 15.99 -4.47
N ILE A 128 -22.38 15.86 -3.74
CA ILE A 128 -22.52 14.88 -2.64
C ILE A 128 -22.26 13.45 -3.10
N ASP A 129 -22.69 13.07 -4.30
CA ASP A 129 -22.45 11.72 -4.84
C ASP A 129 -20.95 11.41 -5.00
N GLU A 130 -20.14 12.42 -5.34
CA GLU A 130 -18.69 12.29 -5.41
C GLU A 130 -18.09 12.11 -4.01
N ALA A 131 -18.59 12.86 -3.02
CA ALA A 131 -18.17 12.69 -1.63
C ALA A 131 -18.48 11.27 -1.11
N ILE A 132 -19.68 10.75 -1.40
CA ILE A 132 -20.07 9.36 -1.07
C ILE A 132 -19.10 8.38 -1.74
N THR A 133 -18.80 8.58 -3.02
CA THR A 133 -17.88 7.70 -3.77
C THR A 133 -16.47 7.71 -3.17
N LEU A 134 -15.94 8.88 -2.81
CA LEU A 134 -14.64 9.03 -2.14
C LEU A 134 -14.61 8.30 -0.81
N LEU A 135 -15.61 8.51 0.06
CA LEU A 135 -15.70 7.85 1.37
C LEU A 135 -15.86 6.34 1.24
N ASN A 136 -16.59 5.86 0.23
CA ASN A 136 -16.73 4.43 -0.06
C ASN A 136 -15.40 3.80 -0.49
N TYR A 137 -14.67 4.49 -1.36
CA TYR A 137 -13.36 4.03 -1.80
C TYR A 137 -12.35 3.99 -0.65
N VAL A 138 -12.25 5.08 0.14
CA VAL A 138 -11.30 5.18 1.25
C VAL A 138 -11.55 4.09 2.29
N ASP A 139 -12.79 3.91 2.75
CA ASP A 139 -13.13 2.89 3.75
C ASP A 139 -12.83 1.46 3.25
N ARG A 140 -13.14 1.15 1.99
CA ARG A 140 -12.79 -0.13 1.37
C ARG A 140 -11.29 -0.39 1.45
N VAL A 141 -10.47 0.60 1.09
CA VAL A 141 -9.02 0.45 1.08
C VAL A 141 -8.47 0.36 2.51
N LEU A 142 -8.89 1.24 3.43
CA LEU A 142 -8.43 1.22 4.82
C LEU A 142 -8.84 -0.07 5.55
N THR A 143 -9.97 -0.68 5.20
CA THR A 143 -10.41 -1.97 5.77
C THR A 143 -9.46 -3.10 5.38
N LEU A 144 -8.97 -3.09 4.13
CA LEU A 144 -8.08 -4.11 3.59
C LEU A 144 -6.60 -3.81 3.85
N MET A 145 -6.27 -2.59 4.26
CA MET A 145 -4.89 -2.16 4.45
C MET A 145 -4.23 -2.91 5.64
N PRO A 146 -3.18 -3.71 5.37
CA PRO A 146 -2.43 -4.36 6.44
C PRO A 146 -1.67 -3.31 7.25
N VAL A 147 -1.54 -3.54 8.56
CA VAL A 147 -0.73 -2.72 9.45
C VAL A 147 0.06 -3.61 10.40
N ILE A 148 1.17 -3.09 10.91
CA ILE A 148 1.84 -3.70 12.06
C ILE A 148 0.99 -3.38 13.29
N LYS A 149 0.71 -4.42 14.09
CA LYS A 149 -0.09 -4.28 15.31
C LYS A 149 0.60 -3.33 16.30
N ASP A 150 -0.19 -2.50 16.97
CA ASP A 150 0.25 -1.52 17.96
C ASP A 150 1.18 -0.42 17.37
N SER A 151 1.22 -0.29 16.04
CA SER A 151 1.99 0.75 15.34
C SER A 151 1.25 2.10 15.28
N PRO A 152 1.97 3.24 15.14
CA PRO A 152 1.33 4.53 14.90
C PRO A 152 0.38 4.54 13.70
N ASN A 153 0.66 3.73 12.69
CA ASN A 153 -0.16 3.65 11.48
C ASN A 153 -1.44 2.85 11.66
N GLU A 154 -1.46 1.86 12.54
CA GLU A 154 -2.72 1.24 12.96
C GLU A 154 -3.65 2.29 13.57
N LEU A 155 -3.12 3.13 14.46
CA LEU A 155 -3.87 4.21 15.09
C LEU A 155 -4.38 5.23 14.07
N LYS A 156 -3.52 5.70 13.15
CA LYS A 156 -3.91 6.64 12.08
C LYS A 156 -5.01 6.05 11.19
N ARG A 157 -4.83 4.82 10.70
CA ARG A 157 -5.82 4.10 9.89
C ARG A 157 -7.16 4.02 10.62
N ASN A 158 -7.16 3.60 11.89
CA ASN A 158 -8.38 3.44 12.68
C ASN A 158 -9.06 4.79 12.92
N THR A 159 -8.30 5.84 13.21
CA THR A 159 -8.81 7.21 13.40
C THR A 159 -9.48 7.72 12.12
N LEU A 160 -8.81 7.53 10.97
CA LEU A 160 -9.35 7.95 9.68
C LEU A 160 -10.63 7.19 9.31
N ARG A 161 -10.72 5.90 9.63
CA ARG A 161 -11.95 5.12 9.45
C ARG A 161 -13.11 5.66 10.29
N ILE A 162 -12.86 6.04 11.54
CA ILE A 162 -13.87 6.67 12.40
C ILE A 162 -14.35 8.00 11.77
N GLU A 163 -13.44 8.84 11.27
CA GLU A 163 -13.84 10.08 10.59
C GLU A 163 -14.69 9.80 9.35
N VAL A 164 -14.36 8.78 8.55
CA VAL A 164 -15.16 8.38 7.39
C VAL A 164 -16.58 7.97 7.81
N GLU A 165 -16.74 7.18 8.87
CA GLU A 165 -18.04 6.78 9.41
C GLU A 165 -18.84 7.99 9.90
N GLU A 166 -18.21 8.90 10.62
CA GLU A 166 -18.84 10.14 11.09
C GLU A 166 -19.34 10.99 9.92
N LEU A 167 -18.53 11.17 8.87
CA LEU A 167 -18.92 11.95 7.70
C LEU A 167 -20.10 11.30 6.96
N ARG A 168 -20.09 9.97 6.78
CA ARG A 168 -21.23 9.25 6.19
C ARG A 168 -22.52 9.46 6.98
N SER A 169 -22.45 9.48 8.31
CA SER A 169 -23.62 9.67 9.18
C SER A 169 -24.28 11.06 9.09
N ARG A 170 -23.59 12.03 8.47
CA ARG A 170 -24.05 13.40 8.24
C ARG A 170 -24.70 13.58 6.87
N ILE A 171 -24.53 12.64 5.95
CA ILE A 171 -25.11 12.72 4.61
C ILE A 171 -26.61 12.41 4.70
N GLY A 172 -27.46 13.34 4.24
CA GLY A 172 -28.92 13.19 4.25
C GLY A 172 -29.62 13.68 5.53
N LYS A 173 -28.90 14.35 6.43
CA LYS A 173 -29.45 15.17 7.51
C LYS A 173 -29.36 16.64 7.15
#